data_AF-A0A930AML2-F1
#
_entry.id   AF-A0A930AML2-F1
#
_cell.length_a   1.000
_cell.length_b   1.000
_cell.length_c   1.000
_cell.angle_alpha   90.00
_cell.angle_beta   90.00
_cell.angle_gamma   90.00
#
_symmetry.space_group_name_H-M   'P 1'
#
loop_
_entity.id
_entity.type
_entity.pdbx_description
1 polymer ?
#
loop_
_entity_poly.entity_id
_entity_poly.type
_entity_poly.pdbx_seq_one_letter_code
_entity_poly.pdbx_strand_id
1 'polypeptide(L)'
;MFKRAEMNTYEAEITCHSCGKKEKVKIKSLIDTALDPSAETNLLRGKLFRHSCSKCHTEQNMLYTCMYHDGSKNLLVGYPDNQKDYEEMNLMFNRRYHRDELDEALNKWIETCTKRIVSNQSDMQEKALIALLGLDDRIIEIGKYVTGDLAKIQSQSLEIDHMYFNTSGDEYAFLIQSGDGIVGEVP
;
A
#
# COMPACT_ATOMS: atom_id res chain seq x y z
N MET A 1 -29.88 0.25 4.99
CA MET A 1 -28.69 -0.53 4.65
C MET A 1 -27.57 0.47 4.39
N PHE A 2 -26.84 0.87 5.42
CA PHE A 2 -25.64 1.69 5.23
C PHE A 2 -24.66 0.87 4.39
N LYS A 3 -24.18 1.41 3.27
CA LYS A 3 -23.27 0.68 2.39
C LYS A 3 -21.99 0.45 3.21
N ARG A 4 -21.60 -0.81 3.45
CA ARG A 4 -20.39 -1.17 4.22
C ARG A 4 -19.14 -0.39 3.78
N ALA A 5 -19.02 -0.02 2.51
CA ALA A 5 -17.94 0.81 1.97
C ALA A 5 -17.88 2.26 2.54
N GLU A 6 -19.00 2.81 3.02
CA GLU A 6 -19.05 4.12 3.69
C GLU A 6 -18.46 4.07 5.11
N MET A 7 -18.47 2.90 5.76
CA MET A 7 -17.91 2.71 7.11
C MET A 7 -16.37 2.71 7.12
N ASN A 8 -15.73 2.50 5.97
CA ASN A 8 -14.27 2.50 5.82
C ASN A 8 -13.72 3.88 5.40
N THR A 9 -14.53 4.93 5.56
CA THR A 9 -14.15 6.30 5.23
C THR A 9 -14.43 7.25 6.36
N TYR A 10 -13.57 8.24 6.53
CA TYR A 10 -13.80 9.37 7.44
C TYR A 10 -13.36 10.67 6.76
N GLU A 11 -13.89 11.80 7.23
CA GLU A 11 -13.46 13.11 6.75
C GLU A 11 -12.30 13.64 7.58
N ALA A 12 -11.30 14.21 6.91
CA ALA A 12 -10.20 14.93 7.54
C ALA A 12 -10.05 16.32 6.90
N GLU A 13 -9.59 17.30 7.68
CA GLU A 13 -9.15 18.58 7.14
C GLU A 13 -7.65 18.50 6.83
N ILE A 14 -7.29 18.83 5.59
CA ILE A 14 -5.89 18.97 5.16
C ILE A 14 -5.61 20.41 4.77
N THR A 15 -4.33 20.81 4.85
CA THR A 15 -3.88 22.15 4.45
C THR A 15 -2.92 22.03 3.28
N CYS A 16 -3.24 22.69 2.16
CA CYS A 16 -2.35 22.73 1.00
C CYS A 16 -1.02 23.41 1.35
N HIS A 17 0.10 22.68 1.19
CA HIS A 17 1.44 23.19 1.48
C HIS A 17 1.89 24.33 0.55
N SER A 18 1.24 24.54 -0.60
CA SER A 18 1.59 25.61 -1.54
C SER A 18 0.82 26.91 -1.28
N CYS A 19 -0.50 26.84 -1.07
CA CYS A 19 -1.34 28.05 -0.99
C CYS A 19 -2.07 28.25 0.35
N GLY A 20 -1.90 27.32 1.30
CA GLY A 20 -2.50 27.36 2.64
C GLY A 20 -4.02 27.10 2.67
N LYS A 21 -4.65 26.76 1.54
CA LYS A 21 -6.08 26.43 1.53
C LYS A 21 -6.34 25.18 2.37
N LYS A 22 -7.31 25.29 3.28
CA LYS A 22 -7.86 24.17 4.05
C LYS A 22 -9.00 23.52 3.28
N GLU A 23 -8.98 22.20 3.21
CA GLU A 23 -9.99 21.41 2.48
C GLU A 23 -10.36 20.17 3.28
N LYS A 24 -11.66 19.83 3.25
CA LYS A 24 -12.13 18.54 3.76
C LYS A 24 -11.94 17.49 2.69
N VAL A 25 -11.28 16.39 3.03
CA VAL A 25 -11.06 15.23 2.16
C VAL A 25 -11.62 13.98 2.80
N LYS A 26 -12.03 13.02 1.97
CA LYS A 26 -12.44 11.70 2.43
C LYS A 26 -11.23 10.78 2.45
N ILE A 27 -10.86 10.33 3.64
CA ILE A 27 -9.80 9.35 3.85
C ILE A 27 -10.40 7.93 3.81
N LYS A 28 -9.68 7.00 3.20
CA LYS A 28 -10.06 5.59 3.06
C LYS A 28 -9.18 4.73 3.98
N SER A 29 -9.73 4.22 5.07
CA SER A 29 -8.95 3.43 6.04
C SER A 29 -8.87 1.94 5.69
N LEU A 30 -9.79 1.41 4.89
CA LEU A 30 -9.78 0.03 4.40
C LEU A 30 -10.28 -0.05 2.96
N ILE A 31 -9.46 -0.67 2.12
CA ILE A 31 -9.77 -1.07 0.75
C ILE A 31 -10.12 -2.55 0.77
N ASP A 32 -11.32 -2.90 0.37
CA ASP A 32 -11.72 -4.30 0.17
C ASP A 32 -12.01 -4.49 -1.32
N THR A 33 -11.30 -5.39 -1.99
CA THR A 33 -11.36 -5.52 -3.46
C THR A 33 -12.76 -5.91 -3.95
N ALA A 34 -13.53 -6.66 -3.15
CA ALA A 34 -14.88 -7.07 -3.50
C ALA A 34 -15.91 -5.95 -3.29
N LEU A 35 -15.69 -5.08 -2.29
CA LEU A 35 -16.63 -4.01 -1.92
C LEU A 35 -16.28 -2.65 -2.55
N ASP A 36 -15.02 -2.39 -2.90
CA ASP A 36 -14.51 -1.11 -3.38
C ASP A 36 -13.42 -1.26 -4.47
N PRO A 37 -13.76 -1.82 -5.65
CA PRO A 37 -12.82 -2.00 -6.76
C PRO A 37 -12.29 -0.67 -7.33
N SER A 38 -13.02 0.44 -7.11
CA SER A 38 -12.57 1.78 -7.49
C SER A 38 -11.39 2.24 -6.61
N ALA A 39 -11.45 2.00 -5.30
CA ALA A 39 -10.34 2.30 -4.40
C ALA A 39 -9.11 1.44 -4.71
N GLU A 40 -9.28 0.15 -5.03
CA GLU A 40 -8.20 -0.72 -5.50
C GLU A 40 -7.56 -0.15 -6.80
N THR A 41 -8.39 0.23 -7.78
CA THR A 41 -7.89 0.86 -9.02
C THR A 41 -7.11 2.15 -8.73
N ASN A 42 -7.55 2.96 -7.77
CA ASN A 42 -6.83 4.17 -7.37
C ASN A 42 -5.54 3.88 -6.62
N LEU A 43 -5.48 2.81 -5.81
CA LEU A 43 -4.25 2.34 -5.18
C LEU A 43 -3.23 1.94 -6.25
N LEU A 44 -3.62 1.05 -7.16
CA LEU A 44 -2.77 0.54 -8.24
C LEU A 44 -2.28 1.63 -9.19
N ARG A 45 -3.03 2.73 -9.35
CA ARG A 45 -2.65 3.91 -10.14
C ARG A 45 -1.86 4.96 -9.36
N GLY A 46 -1.54 4.71 -8.09
CA GLY A 46 -0.83 5.67 -7.22
C GLY A 46 -1.62 6.96 -6.95
N LYS A 47 -2.96 6.90 -7.03
CA LYS A 47 -3.85 8.07 -6.84
C LYS A 47 -4.52 8.10 -5.48
N LEU A 48 -4.61 6.95 -4.79
CA LEU A 48 -5.37 6.85 -3.54
C LEU A 48 -4.87 7.83 -2.47
N PHE A 49 -3.56 7.98 -2.35
CA PHE A 49 -2.89 8.83 -1.37
C PHE A 49 -2.54 10.22 -1.91
N ARG A 50 -3.18 10.67 -2.99
CA ARG A 50 -2.90 12.00 -3.57
C ARG A 50 -4.12 12.91 -3.50
N HIS A 51 -3.86 14.18 -3.21
CA HIS A 51 -4.88 15.23 -3.25
C HIS A 51 -4.45 16.39 -4.13
N SER A 52 -5.35 16.82 -5.00
CA SER A 52 -5.19 18.01 -5.83
C SER A 52 -5.85 19.21 -5.16
N CYS A 53 -5.07 20.25 -4.83
CA CYS A 53 -5.66 21.43 -4.21
C CYS A 53 -6.65 22.14 -5.15
N SER A 54 -7.89 22.37 -4.72
CA SER A 54 -8.91 22.98 -5.59
C SER A 54 -8.70 24.48 -5.85
N LYS A 55 -7.67 25.12 -5.25
CA LYS A 55 -7.32 26.53 -5.49
C LYS A 55 -6.10 26.71 -6.38
N CYS A 56 -5.01 25.98 -6.12
CA CYS A 56 -3.75 26.15 -6.85
C CYS A 56 -3.32 24.92 -7.65
N HIS A 57 -4.11 23.84 -7.61
CA HIS A 57 -3.86 22.59 -8.34
C HIS A 57 -2.54 21.88 -8.01
N THR A 58 -1.89 22.28 -6.90
CA THR A 58 -0.75 21.54 -6.38
C THR A 58 -1.20 20.16 -5.90
N GLU A 59 -0.56 19.13 -6.43
CA GLU A 59 -0.67 17.76 -5.95
C GLU A 59 0.16 17.60 -4.67
N GLN A 60 -0.42 16.94 -3.67
CA GLN A 60 0.27 16.59 -2.44
C GLN A 60 -0.02 15.14 -2.04
N ASN A 61 0.99 14.48 -1.49
CA ASN A 61 0.83 13.16 -0.89
C ASN A 61 0.15 13.30 0.48
N MET A 62 -0.82 12.45 0.73
CA MET A 62 -1.50 12.29 2.00
C MET A 62 -0.90 11.08 2.72
N LEU A 63 -0.50 11.28 3.98
CA LEU A 63 -0.03 10.19 4.84
C LEU A 63 -1.14 9.86 5.83
N TYR A 64 -1.58 8.59 5.83
CA TYR A 64 -2.59 8.07 6.74
C TYR A 64 -2.56 6.54 6.76
N THR A 65 -2.95 5.95 7.88
CA THR A 65 -3.00 4.50 8.05
C THR A 65 -4.10 3.89 7.19
N CYS A 66 -3.75 2.85 6.43
CA CYS A 66 -4.64 2.18 5.49
C CYS A 66 -4.45 0.66 5.53
N MET A 67 -5.54 -0.09 5.38
CA MET A 67 -5.52 -1.52 5.16
C MET A 67 -6.03 -1.86 3.75
N TYR A 68 -5.51 -2.93 3.17
CA TYR A 68 -5.96 -3.52 1.93
C TYR A 68 -6.28 -4.99 2.18
N HIS A 69 -7.47 -5.40 1.75
CA HIS A 69 -7.96 -6.76 1.87
C HIS A 69 -8.40 -7.28 0.50
N ASP A 70 -7.76 -8.36 0.07
CA ASP A 70 -8.20 -9.16 -1.06
C ASP A 70 -8.70 -10.52 -0.56
N GLY A 71 -10.02 -10.62 -0.43
CA GLY A 71 -10.68 -11.83 0.05
C GLY A 71 -10.56 -13.01 -0.90
N SER A 72 -10.31 -12.78 -2.20
CA SER A 72 -10.12 -13.87 -3.17
C SER A 72 -8.76 -14.56 -3.01
N LYS A 73 -7.79 -13.84 -2.45
CA LYS A 73 -6.43 -14.33 -2.16
C LYS A 73 -6.17 -14.57 -0.67
N ASN A 74 -7.16 -14.30 0.19
CA ASN A 74 -6.98 -14.23 1.64
C ASN A 74 -5.76 -13.37 2.02
N LEU A 75 -5.60 -12.20 1.41
CA LEU A 75 -4.47 -11.31 1.66
C LEU A 75 -4.92 -10.09 2.45
N LEU A 76 -4.20 -9.78 3.52
CA LEU A 76 -4.37 -8.56 4.32
C LEU A 76 -3.04 -7.81 4.40
N VAL A 77 -3.01 -6.61 3.80
CA VAL A 77 -1.85 -5.71 3.81
C VAL A 77 -2.19 -4.49 4.65
N GLY A 78 -1.31 -4.14 5.58
CA GLY A 78 -1.45 -2.96 6.41
C GLY A 78 -0.32 -1.97 6.19
N TYR A 79 -0.68 -0.71 5.99
CA TYR A 79 0.23 0.43 5.90
C TYR A 79 -0.04 1.37 7.09
N PRO A 80 0.80 1.37 8.13
CA PRO A 80 0.71 2.31 9.24
C PRO A 80 1.41 3.63 8.90
N ASP A 81 0.78 4.74 9.27
CA ASP A 81 1.30 6.10 9.08
C ASP A 81 2.39 6.47 10.10
N ASN A 82 2.32 5.90 11.30
CA ASN A 82 3.22 6.23 12.40
C ASN A 82 3.51 5.01 13.29
N GLN A 83 4.47 5.16 14.21
CA GLN A 83 4.93 4.07 15.09
C GLN A 83 3.80 3.49 15.96
N LYS A 84 2.90 4.34 16.46
CA LYS A 84 1.78 3.88 17.28
C LYS A 84 0.84 3.01 16.45
N ASP A 85 0.50 3.44 15.25
CA ASP A 85 -0.37 2.69 14.34
C ASP A 85 0.30 1.37 13.92
N TYR A 86 1.62 1.36 13.73
CA TYR A 86 2.39 0.13 13.50
C TYR A 86 2.26 -0.85 14.66
N GLU A 87 2.42 -0.38 15.91
CA GLU A 87 2.30 -1.21 17.09
C GLU A 87 0.89 -1.79 17.24
N GLU A 88 -0.15 -0.97 17.04
CA GLU A 88 -1.55 -1.41 17.07
C GLU A 88 -1.85 -2.44 15.99
N MET A 89 -1.39 -2.20 14.76
CA MET A 89 -1.58 -3.11 13.63
C MET A 89 -0.79 -4.42 13.82
N ASN A 90 0.44 -4.35 14.32
CA ASN A 90 1.24 -5.53 14.63
C ASN A 90 0.61 -6.36 15.75
N LEU A 91 0.03 -5.71 16.77
CA LEU A 91 -0.77 -6.39 17.78
C LEU A 91 -1.99 -7.06 17.16
N MET A 92 -2.75 -6.37 16.30
CA MET A 92 -3.91 -6.93 15.61
C MET A 92 -3.56 -8.13 14.71
N PHE A 93 -2.42 -8.07 14.00
CA PHE A 93 -2.05 -9.10 13.03
C PHE A 93 -1.40 -10.32 13.69
N ASN A 94 -0.64 -10.11 14.76
CA ASN A 94 0.23 -11.14 15.33
C ASN A 94 -0.09 -11.53 16.78
N ARG A 95 -0.94 -10.76 17.47
CA ARG A 95 -1.38 -11.07 18.83
C ARG A 95 -2.90 -11.19 18.87
N ARG A 96 -3.40 -11.96 19.84
CA ARG A 96 -4.83 -12.16 20.02
C ARG A 96 -5.37 -11.13 21.02
N TYR A 97 -6.37 -10.36 20.60
CA TYR A 97 -7.24 -9.65 21.52
C TYR A 97 -8.31 -10.63 22.02
N HIS A 98 -8.46 -10.80 23.34
CA HIS A 98 -9.51 -11.65 23.91
C HIS A 98 -10.29 -10.84 24.93
N ARG A 99 -11.15 -9.93 24.46
CA ARG A 99 -12.06 -9.18 25.34
C ARG A 99 -13.50 -9.67 25.22
N ASP A 100 -13.93 -10.09 24.02
CA ASP A 100 -15.28 -10.59 23.76
C ASP A 100 -15.33 -11.55 22.54
N GLU A 101 -16.53 -12.03 22.22
CA GLU A 101 -16.79 -12.93 21.09
C GLU A 101 -16.51 -12.28 19.72
N LEU A 102 -16.62 -10.94 19.62
CA LEU A 102 -16.34 -10.21 18.38
C LEU A 102 -14.84 -10.19 18.10
N ASP A 103 -14.03 -9.93 19.12
CA ASP A 103 -12.57 -10.00 19.05
C ASP A 103 -12.12 -11.42 18.65
N GLU A 104 -12.76 -12.48 19.17
CA GLU A 104 -12.47 -13.86 18.75
C GLU A 104 -12.82 -14.14 17.29
N ALA A 105 -13.97 -13.70 16.82
CA ALA A 105 -14.38 -13.87 15.42
C ALA A 105 -13.41 -13.13 14.48
N LEU A 106 -13.02 -11.91 14.85
CA LEU A 106 -12.06 -11.11 14.11
C LEU A 106 -10.68 -11.79 14.05
N ASN A 107 -10.16 -12.27 15.19
CA ASN A 107 -8.88 -12.99 15.23
C ASN A 107 -8.91 -14.22 14.32
N LYS A 108 -9.99 -15.02 14.36
CA LYS A 108 -10.14 -16.21 13.50
C LYS A 108 -10.12 -15.84 12.02
N TRP A 109 -10.79 -14.76 11.63
CA TRP A 109 -10.77 -14.29 10.24
C TRP A 109 -9.38 -13.77 9.83
N ILE A 110 -8.70 -13.01 10.68
CA ILE A 110 -7.32 -12.56 10.43
C ILE A 110 -6.36 -13.75 10.30
N GLU A 111 -6.55 -14.81 11.07
CA GLU A 111 -5.76 -16.05 11.00
C GLU A 111 -5.92 -16.80 9.66
N THR A 112 -7.02 -16.62 8.92
CA THR A 112 -7.15 -17.20 7.58
C THR A 112 -6.37 -16.42 6.52
N CYS A 113 -5.89 -15.22 6.85
CA CYS A 113 -5.23 -14.34 5.91
C CYS A 113 -3.70 -14.48 5.95
N THR A 114 -3.09 -14.41 4.76
CA THR A 114 -1.69 -14.01 4.63
C THR A 114 -1.58 -12.53 4.98
N LYS A 115 -0.75 -12.21 5.97
CA LYS A 115 -0.61 -10.86 6.53
C LYS A 115 0.70 -10.22 6.11
N ARG A 116 0.66 -8.94 5.75
CA ARG A 116 1.84 -8.12 5.45
C ARG A 116 1.67 -6.75 6.10
N ILE A 117 2.70 -6.27 6.79
CA ILE A 117 2.77 -4.87 7.22
C ILE A 117 3.89 -4.24 6.39
N VAL A 118 3.57 -3.16 5.68
CA VAL A 118 4.50 -2.45 4.82
C VAL A 118 4.85 -1.09 5.41
N SER A 119 5.96 -0.50 4.95
CA SER A 119 6.49 0.74 5.53
C SER A 119 6.08 2.00 4.77
N ASN A 120 5.66 1.86 3.51
CA ASN A 120 5.35 2.98 2.64
C ASN A 120 4.22 2.63 1.65
N GLN A 121 3.72 3.66 0.97
CA GLN A 121 2.59 3.56 0.04
C GLN A 121 2.94 2.77 -1.23
N SER A 122 4.18 2.87 -1.70
CA SER A 122 4.67 2.16 -2.88
C SER A 122 4.73 0.65 -2.63
N ASP A 123 5.18 0.22 -1.45
CA ASP A 123 5.16 -1.19 -1.02
C ASP A 123 3.71 -1.71 -0.97
N MET A 124 2.76 -0.92 -0.46
CA MET A 124 1.35 -1.31 -0.41
C MET A 124 0.79 -1.50 -1.82
N GLN A 125 1.10 -0.57 -2.73
CA GLN A 125 0.73 -0.64 -4.14
C GLN A 125 1.37 -1.86 -4.82
N GLU A 126 2.65 -2.14 -4.57
CA GLU A 126 3.36 -3.30 -5.09
C GLU A 126 2.72 -4.62 -4.62
N LYS A 127 2.42 -4.75 -3.32
CA LYS A 127 1.74 -5.96 -2.79
C LYS A 127 0.35 -6.16 -3.40
N ALA A 128 -0.41 -5.08 -3.60
CA ALA A 128 -1.69 -5.15 -4.29
C ALA A 128 -1.54 -5.59 -5.75
N LEU A 129 -0.55 -5.06 -6.48
CA LEU A 129 -0.27 -5.45 -7.87
C LEU A 129 0.13 -6.92 -7.99
N ILE A 130 1.04 -7.39 -7.14
CA ILE A 130 1.47 -8.80 -7.08
C ILE A 130 0.26 -9.71 -6.84
N ALA A 131 -0.62 -9.34 -5.91
CA ALA A 131 -1.84 -10.10 -5.61
C ALA A 131 -2.82 -10.14 -6.78
N LEU A 132 -3.03 -9.00 -7.45
CA LEU A 132 -3.88 -8.87 -8.63
C LEU A 132 -3.40 -9.81 -9.76
N LEU A 133 -2.08 -9.89 -9.96
CA LEU A 133 -1.46 -10.79 -10.95
C LEU A 133 -1.39 -12.25 -10.49
N GLY A 134 -1.80 -12.55 -9.25
CA GLY A 134 -1.79 -13.90 -8.70
C GLY A 134 -0.39 -14.46 -8.44
N LEU A 135 0.59 -13.59 -8.25
CA LEU A 135 1.99 -13.94 -8.00
C LEU A 135 2.23 -14.14 -6.49
N ASP A 136 3.30 -14.87 -6.16
CA ASP A 136 3.76 -15.02 -4.77
C ASP A 136 4.75 -13.91 -4.44
N ASP A 137 4.39 -13.05 -3.49
CA ASP A 137 5.19 -11.87 -3.15
C ASP A 137 6.59 -12.22 -2.66
N ARG A 138 6.79 -13.37 -2.01
CA ARG A 138 8.10 -13.81 -1.53
C ARG A 138 9.05 -14.13 -2.69
N ILE A 139 8.51 -14.69 -3.78
CA ILE A 139 9.28 -14.99 -4.99
C ILE A 139 9.70 -13.68 -5.67
N ILE A 140 8.80 -12.70 -5.72
CA ILE A 140 9.10 -11.36 -6.24
C ILE A 140 10.17 -10.65 -5.40
N GLU A 141 10.10 -10.71 -4.07
CA GLU A 141 11.16 -10.16 -3.20
C GLU A 141 12.52 -10.82 -3.48
N ILE A 142 12.57 -12.15 -3.60
CA ILE A 142 13.82 -12.85 -3.96
C ILE A 142 14.33 -12.39 -5.34
N GLY A 143 13.44 -12.24 -6.31
CA GLY A 143 13.75 -11.72 -7.64
C GLY A 143 14.37 -10.33 -7.60
N LYS A 144 13.84 -9.42 -6.76
CA LYS A 144 14.40 -8.09 -6.55
C LYS A 144 15.84 -8.14 -6.04
N TYR A 145 16.14 -8.98 -5.05
CA TYR A 145 17.51 -9.13 -4.53
C TYR A 145 18.49 -9.65 -5.58
N VAL A 146 18.12 -10.74 -6.28
CA VAL A 146 18.98 -11.33 -7.31
C VAL A 146 19.26 -10.33 -8.44
N THR A 147 18.22 -9.61 -8.89
CA THR A 147 18.33 -8.64 -9.98
C THR A 147 19.15 -7.42 -9.56
N GLY A 148 18.94 -6.93 -8.34
CA GLY A 148 19.74 -5.83 -7.78
C GLY A 148 21.22 -6.17 -7.66
N ASP A 149 21.55 -7.39 -7.23
CA ASP A 149 22.95 -7.86 -7.16
C ASP A 149 23.59 -7.95 -8.55
N LEU A 150 22.88 -8.49 -9.53
CA LEU A 150 23.36 -8.55 -10.91
C LEU A 150 23.58 -7.16 -11.51
N ALA A 151 22.65 -6.22 -11.26
CA ALA A 151 22.77 -4.84 -11.73
C ALA A 151 23.99 -4.13 -11.13
N LYS A 152 24.26 -4.31 -9.84
CA LYS A 152 25.45 -3.77 -9.16
C LYS A 152 26.76 -4.37 -9.67
N ILE A 153 26.77 -5.67 -10.02
CA ILE A 153 27.95 -6.31 -10.63
C ILE A 153 28.24 -5.73 -12.02
N GLN A 154 27.20 -5.49 -12.81
CA GLN A 154 27.34 -4.96 -14.17
C GLN A 154 27.68 -3.46 -14.20
N SER A 155 27.25 -2.70 -13.19
CA SER A 155 27.50 -1.27 -13.06
C SER A 155 27.96 -0.94 -11.64
N GLN A 156 29.29 -0.89 -11.45
CA GLN A 156 29.92 -0.69 -10.14
C GLN A 156 29.58 0.65 -9.46
N SER A 157 28.98 1.60 -10.19
CA SER A 157 28.56 2.91 -9.67
C SER A 157 27.05 3.07 -9.50
N LEU A 158 26.26 2.01 -9.70
CA LEU A 158 24.81 2.09 -9.57
C LEU A 158 24.41 1.97 -8.09
N GLU A 159 23.97 3.07 -7.50
CA GLU A 159 23.31 3.04 -6.20
C GLU A 159 21.84 2.65 -6.38
N ILE A 160 21.42 1.63 -5.63
CA ILE A 160 20.05 1.12 -5.63
C ILE A 160 19.54 1.22 -4.20
N ASP A 161 18.65 2.16 -3.94
CA ASP A 161 18.01 2.35 -2.64
C ASP A 161 16.83 1.40 -2.47
N HIS A 162 16.02 1.26 -3.52
CA HIS A 162 14.89 0.36 -3.56
C HIS A 162 14.66 -0.20 -4.97
N MET A 163 14.02 -1.36 -5.05
CA MET A 163 13.46 -1.89 -6.29
C MET A 163 11.98 -2.17 -6.10
N TYR A 164 11.15 -1.80 -7.08
CA TYR A 164 9.71 -2.08 -7.06
C TYR A 164 9.33 -2.94 -8.25
N PHE A 165 8.60 -4.01 -8.00
CA PHE A 165 7.96 -4.79 -9.04
C PHE A 165 6.84 -4.00 -9.72
N ASN A 166 6.81 -4.06 -11.05
CA ASN A 166 5.79 -3.46 -11.89
C ASN A 166 5.63 -4.25 -13.20
N THR A 167 4.73 -3.79 -14.05
CA THR A 167 4.52 -4.30 -15.41
C THR A 167 4.99 -3.28 -16.45
N SER A 168 5.62 -3.74 -17.51
CA SER A 168 6.05 -2.95 -18.67
C SER A 168 5.35 -3.45 -19.91
N GLY A 169 4.16 -2.91 -20.17
CA GLY A 169 3.22 -3.53 -21.12
C GLY A 169 2.74 -4.87 -20.59
N ASP A 170 2.99 -5.95 -21.33
CA ASP A 170 2.60 -7.31 -20.96
C ASP A 170 3.72 -8.07 -20.20
N GLU A 171 4.90 -7.47 -20.05
CA GLU A 171 6.05 -8.07 -19.37
C GLU A 171 6.16 -7.60 -17.92
N TYR A 172 6.90 -8.36 -17.13
CA TYR A 172 7.28 -7.96 -15.77
C TYR A 172 8.58 -7.16 -15.78
N ALA A 173 8.69 -6.26 -14.81
CA ALA A 173 9.88 -5.45 -14.64
C ALA A 173 10.08 -5.06 -13.18
N PHE A 174 11.33 -4.76 -12.84
CA PHE A 174 11.71 -4.08 -11.61
C PHE A 174 12.15 -2.65 -11.90
N LEU A 175 11.45 -1.71 -11.30
CA LEU A 175 11.81 -0.30 -11.30
C LEU A 175 12.93 -0.06 -10.27
N ILE A 176 14.00 0.58 -10.69
CA ILE A 176 15.14 0.92 -9.84
C ILE A 176 14.95 2.32 -9.30
N GLN A 177 14.90 2.45 -7.97
CA GLN A 177 14.87 3.73 -7.28
C GLN A 177 16.27 4.10 -6.76
N SER A 178 16.65 5.36 -7.00
CA SER A 178 17.80 6.00 -6.37
C SER A 178 17.40 7.42 -5.98
N GLY A 179 17.65 7.81 -4.73
CA GLY A 179 17.11 9.00 -4.11
C GLY A 179 15.58 9.08 -4.20
N ASP A 180 15.08 10.24 -4.58
CA ASP A 180 13.63 10.52 -4.61
C ASP A 180 12.93 10.03 -5.89
N GLY A 181 13.61 9.29 -6.77
CA GLY A 181 13.09 8.98 -8.11
C GLY A 181 13.42 7.60 -8.65
N ILE A 182 12.59 7.16 -9.60
CA ILE A 182 12.89 5.99 -10.44
C ILE A 182 13.91 6.42 -11.49
N VAL A 183 15.06 5.74 -11.51
CA VAL A 183 16.19 6.05 -12.38
C VAL A 183 16.40 5.03 -13.50
N GLY A 184 15.70 3.90 -13.43
CA GLY A 184 15.80 2.86 -14.44
C GLY A 184 14.78 1.74 -14.25
N GLU A 185 14.81 0.79 -15.18
CA GLU A 185 13.95 -0.38 -15.21
C GLU A 185 14.77 -1.56 -15.76
N VAL A 186 14.57 -2.72 -15.18
CA VAL A 186 15.17 -4.00 -15.62
C VAL A 186 14.08 -5.07 -15.67
N PRO A 187 14.17 -6.06 -16.56
CA PRO A 187 13.24 -7.20 -16.57
C PRO A 187 13.21 -7.96 -15.24
#